data_AF-K1ZL23-F1
#
_entry.id   AF-K1ZL23-F1
#
_cell.length_a   1.000
_cell.length_b   1.000
_cell.length_c   1.000
_cell.angle_alpha   90.00
_cell.angle_beta   90.00
_cell.angle_gamma   90.00
#
_symmetry.space_group_name_H-M   'P 1'
#
loop_
_entity.id
_entity.type
_entity.pdbx_description
1 polymer ?
#
loop_
_entity_poly.entity_id
_entity_poly.type
_entity_poly.pdbx_seq_one_letter_code
_entity_poly.pdbx_strand_id
1 'polypeptide(L)'
;MLEKSCEEETDHLAWTKNRLEELGGHASFLNLFFYVNSFLMGVIAGKMGDAWSLGFVEETEIQVANHLETHLHRLSEHDQKSRAIVEKMRDEEMHHEKAAVSAGARELPALIKKLMRCHAAVMTTVAYFI
;
A
#
# COMPACT_ATOMS: atom_id res chain seq x y z
N MET A 1 -7.24 -12.12 11.64
CA MET A 1 -6.66 -10.75 11.70
C MET A 1 -5.86 -10.46 10.44
N LEU A 2 -4.78 -11.19 10.16
CA LEU A 2 -4.08 -11.13 8.87
C LEU A 2 -4.95 -11.53 7.68
N GLU A 3 -5.85 -12.51 7.84
CA GLU A 3 -6.82 -12.89 6.79
C GLU A 3 -7.74 -11.73 6.40
N LYS A 4 -8.21 -10.95 7.38
CA LYS A 4 -9.07 -9.80 7.15
C LYS A 4 -8.33 -8.72 6.36
N SER A 5 -7.08 -8.42 6.73
CA SER A 5 -6.25 -7.48 5.98
C SER A 5 -6.05 -7.93 4.53
N CYS A 6 -5.82 -9.23 4.30
CA CYS A 6 -5.69 -9.77 2.94
C CYS A 6 -6.97 -9.62 2.09
N GLU A 7 -8.15 -9.82 2.71
CA GLU A 7 -9.44 -9.56 2.06
C GLU A 7 -9.61 -8.06 1.75
N GLU A 8 -9.28 -7.19 2.71
CA GLU A 8 -9.34 -5.73 2.55
C GLU A 8 -8.40 -5.25 1.42
N GLU A 9 -7.17 -5.75 1.33
CA GLU A 9 -6.25 -5.46 0.21
C GLU A 9 -6.81 -5.89 -1.16
N THR A 10 -7.51 -7.02 -1.19
CA THR A 10 -8.15 -7.51 -2.42
C THR A 10 -9.29 -6.59 -2.84
N ASP A 11 -10.07 -6.11 -1.87
CA ASP A 11 -11.12 -5.12 -2.08
C ASP A 11 -10.55 -3.79 -2.58
N HIS A 12 -9.41 -3.33 -2.06
CA HIS A 12 -8.73 -2.11 -2.53
C HIS A 12 -8.38 -2.20 -4.01
N LEU A 13 -7.80 -3.32 -4.45
CA LEU A 13 -7.49 -3.57 -5.85
C LEU A 13 -8.76 -3.58 -6.72
N ALA A 14 -9.85 -4.18 -6.22
CA ALA A 14 -11.11 -4.21 -6.94
C ALA A 14 -11.75 -2.81 -7.07
N TRP A 15 -11.81 -2.05 -5.97
CA TRP A 15 -12.37 -0.69 -5.94
C TRP A 15 -11.58 0.26 -6.84
N THR A 16 -10.25 0.25 -6.74
CA THR A 16 -9.39 1.12 -7.54
C THR A 16 -9.47 0.79 -9.02
N LYS A 17 -9.47 -0.50 -9.39
CA LYS A 17 -9.67 -0.94 -10.77
C LYS A 17 -11.01 -0.49 -11.33
N ASN A 18 -12.11 -0.77 -10.62
CA ASN A 18 -13.45 -0.38 -11.06
C ASN A 18 -13.55 1.14 -11.21
N ARG A 19 -12.97 1.91 -10.27
CA ARG A 19 -13.00 3.38 -10.34
C ARG A 19 -12.18 3.92 -11.50
N LEU A 20 -11.04 3.32 -11.84
CA LEU A 20 -10.27 3.66 -13.02
C LEU A 20 -11.08 3.42 -14.31
N GLU A 21 -11.77 2.29 -14.41
CA GLU A 21 -12.64 1.98 -15.55
C GLU A 21 -13.80 2.99 -15.67
N GLU A 22 -14.45 3.36 -14.57
CA GLU A 22 -15.49 4.40 -14.55
C GLU A 22 -14.99 5.78 -15.02
N LEU A 23 -13.71 6.08 -14.77
CA LEU A 23 -13.06 7.32 -15.20
C LEU A 23 -12.52 7.25 -16.64
N GLY A 24 -12.68 6.11 -17.33
CA GLY A 24 -12.14 5.87 -18.67
C GLY A 24 -10.63 5.67 -18.70
N GLY A 25 -10.02 5.39 -17.55
CA GLY A 25 -8.60 5.07 -17.41
C GLY A 25 -8.33 3.56 -17.51
N HIS A 26 -7.07 3.18 -17.28
CA HIS A 26 -6.64 1.80 -17.22
C HIS A 26 -5.62 1.60 -16.10
N ALA A 27 -5.44 0.36 -15.65
CA ALA A 27 -4.34 0.01 -14.75
C ALA A 27 -2.98 0.19 -15.47
N SER A 28 -1.94 0.57 -14.73
CA SER A 28 -0.60 0.73 -15.30
C SER A 28 -0.10 -0.59 -15.90
N PHE A 29 0.60 -0.51 -17.03
CA PHE A 29 1.27 -1.66 -17.64
C PHE A 29 2.36 -2.27 -16.75
N LEU A 30 2.84 -1.50 -15.75
CA LEU A 30 3.82 -1.95 -14.77
C LEU A 30 3.21 -2.81 -13.66
N ASN A 31 1.91 -3.07 -13.66
CA ASN A 31 1.26 -3.85 -12.60
C ASN A 31 1.91 -5.23 -12.39
N LEU A 32 2.24 -5.93 -13.48
CA LEU A 32 2.93 -7.24 -13.38
C LEU A 32 4.31 -7.10 -12.74
N PHE A 33 5.06 -6.05 -13.10
CA PHE A 33 6.37 -5.78 -12.52
C PHE A 33 6.26 -5.48 -11.02
N PHE A 34 5.31 -4.64 -10.62
CA PHE A 34 5.06 -4.30 -9.22
C PHE A 34 4.62 -5.52 -8.40
N TYR A 35 3.76 -6.37 -8.96
CA TYR A 35 3.36 -7.62 -8.31
C TYR A 35 4.56 -8.53 -8.05
N VAL A 36 5.39 -8.78 -9.08
CA VAL A 36 6.59 -9.63 -8.95
C VAL A 36 7.57 -9.05 -7.92
N ASN A 37 7.80 -7.73 -7.94
CA ASN A 37 8.67 -7.07 -6.97
C ASN A 37 8.14 -7.20 -5.54
N SER A 38 6.85 -6.95 -5.33
CA SER A 38 6.22 -7.02 -4.00
C SER A 38 6.24 -8.44 -3.45
N PHE A 39 5.96 -9.44 -4.30
CA PHE A 39 6.07 -10.84 -3.93
C PHE A 39 7.50 -11.21 -3.51
N LEU A 40 8.51 -10.81 -4.27
CA LEU A 40 9.91 -11.10 -3.94
C LEU A 40 10.33 -10.46 -2.62
N MET A 41 9.95 -9.20 -2.39
CA MET A 41 10.21 -8.51 -1.12
C MET A 41 9.54 -9.21 0.05
N GLY A 42 8.28 -9.65 -0.10
CA GLY A 42 7.56 -10.43 0.91
C GLY A 42 8.25 -11.77 1.22
N VAL A 43 8.72 -12.50 0.20
CA VAL A 43 9.48 -13.75 0.39
C VAL A 43 10.79 -13.50 1.15
N ILE A 44 11.51 -12.42 0.84
CA ILE A 44 12.74 -12.06 1.55
C ILE A 44 12.44 -11.71 3.01
N ALA A 45 11.42 -10.87 3.26
CA ALA A 45 11.02 -10.47 4.60
C ALA A 45 10.56 -11.67 5.46
N GLY A 46 9.75 -12.57 4.89
CA GLY A 46 9.33 -13.80 5.55
C GLY A 46 10.50 -14.72 5.91
N LYS A 47 11.51 -14.82 5.04
CA LYS A 47 12.73 -15.59 5.34
C LYS A 47 13.58 -15.01 6.48
N MET A 48 13.41 -13.72 6.80
CA MET A 48 14.10 -13.08 7.93
C MET A 48 13.38 -13.32 9.27
N GLY A 49 12.20 -13.94 9.25
CA GLY A 49 11.41 -14.34 10.43
C GLY A 49 10.18 -13.47 10.66
N ASP A 50 9.17 -14.05 11.33
CA ASP A 50 7.82 -13.47 11.45
C ASP A 50 7.81 -12.04 12.01
N ALA A 51 8.55 -11.75 13.08
CA ALA A 51 8.59 -10.42 13.67
C ALA A 51 9.15 -9.34 12.72
N TRP A 52 10.18 -9.69 11.93
CA TRP A 52 10.75 -8.78 10.93
C TRP A 52 9.85 -8.65 9.70
N SER A 53 9.19 -9.73 9.29
CA SER A 53 8.20 -9.71 8.22
C SER A 53 7.01 -8.81 8.58
N LEU A 54 6.52 -8.92 9.81
CA LEU A 54 5.46 -8.05 10.34
C LEU A 54 5.92 -6.60 10.47
N GLY A 55 7.18 -6.35 10.84
CA GLY A 55 7.76 -4.99 10.82
C GLY A 55 7.87 -4.38 9.43
N PHE A 56 8.08 -5.22 8.41
CA PHE A 56 8.06 -4.79 7.01
C PHE A 56 6.63 -4.46 6.53
N VAL A 57 5.64 -5.28 6.93
CA VAL A 57 4.22 -4.98 6.67
C VAL A 57 3.84 -3.67 7.35
N GLU A 58 4.07 -3.53 8.66
CA GLU A 58 3.81 -2.30 9.44
C GLU A 58 4.35 -1.04 8.74
N GLU A 59 5.64 -1.02 8.38
CA GLU A 59 6.24 0.14 7.72
C GLU A 59 5.67 0.37 6.31
N THR A 60 5.26 -0.69 5.61
CA THR A 60 4.58 -0.57 4.31
C THR A 60 3.23 0.12 4.48
N GLU A 61 2.41 -0.30 5.44
CA GLU A 61 1.09 0.29 5.67
C GLU A 61 1.19 1.76 6.09
N ILE A 62 2.19 2.11 6.92
CA ILE A 62 2.47 3.51 7.27
C ILE A 62 2.77 4.33 6.02
N GLN A 63 3.60 3.83 5.12
CA GLN A 63 3.97 4.55 3.90
C GLN A 63 2.80 4.64 2.91
N VAL A 64 1.99 3.59 2.78
CA VAL A 64 0.78 3.59 1.94
C VAL A 64 -0.25 4.56 2.48
N ALA A 65 -0.54 4.55 3.79
CA ALA A 65 -1.48 5.50 4.40
C ALA A 65 -1.06 6.97 4.16
N ASN A 66 0.23 7.28 4.31
CA ASN A 66 0.76 8.62 4.01
C ASN A 66 0.64 8.98 2.51
N HIS A 67 0.81 8.00 1.63
CA HIS A 67 0.64 8.17 0.19
C HIS A 67 -0.82 8.44 -0.16
N LEU A 68 -1.76 7.71 0.43
CA LEU A 68 -3.21 7.90 0.26
C LEU A 68 -3.66 9.28 0.77
N GLU A 69 -3.14 9.73 1.92
CA GLU A 69 -3.41 11.08 2.44
C GLU A 69 -2.93 12.15 1.45
N THR A 70 -1.74 11.98 0.87
CA THR A 70 -1.24 12.86 -0.18
C THR A 70 -2.14 12.84 -1.43
N HIS A 71 -2.71 11.68 -1.78
CA HIS A 71 -3.65 11.55 -2.88
C HIS A 71 -4.99 12.26 -2.61
N LEU A 72 -5.51 12.20 -1.38
CA LEU A 72 -6.73 12.92 -1.01
C LEU A 72 -6.60 14.42 -1.23
N HIS A 73 -5.44 15.01 -0.91
CA HIS A 73 -5.17 16.42 -1.18
C HIS A 73 -5.07 16.77 -2.68
N ARG A 74 -4.81 15.79 -3.55
CA ARG A 74 -4.70 16.00 -5.00
C ARG A 74 -6.00 15.74 -5.75
N LEU A 75 -6.87 14.90 -5.20
CA LEU A 75 -8.15 14.58 -5.80
C LEU A 75 -9.08 15.80 -5.77
N SER A 76 -9.85 15.96 -6.85
CA SER A 76 -10.88 17.01 -6.93
C SER A 76 -11.88 16.86 -5.78
N GLU A 77 -12.20 17.96 -5.11
CA GLU A 77 -13.25 18.03 -4.09
C GLU A 77 -14.64 17.62 -4.63
N HIS A 78 -14.83 17.65 -5.95
CA HIS A 78 -16.07 17.21 -6.58
C HIS A 78 -16.12 15.70 -6.87
N ASP A 79 -14.98 15.01 -6.84
CA ASP A 79 -14.92 13.56 -7.05
C ASP A 79 -15.11 12.79 -5.73
N GLN A 80 -16.31 12.93 -5.19
CA GLN A 80 -16.69 12.33 -3.90
C GLN A 80 -16.53 10.80 -3.88
N LYS A 81 -16.72 10.13 -5.04
CA LYS A 81 -16.55 8.68 -5.15
C LYS A 81 -15.09 8.26 -4.97
N SER A 82 -14.17 8.87 -5.72
CA SER A 82 -12.75 8.53 -5.60
C SER A 82 -12.20 8.87 -4.21
N ARG A 83 -12.63 10.00 -3.64
CA ARG A 83 -12.24 10.39 -2.28
C ARG A 83 -12.71 9.39 -1.23
N ALA A 84 -13.96 8.96 -1.28
CA ALA A 84 -14.49 7.98 -0.34
C ALA A 84 -13.72 6.64 -0.41
N ILE A 85 -13.34 6.19 -1.61
CA ILE A 85 -12.51 4.99 -1.77
C ILE A 85 -11.15 5.18 -1.10
N VAL A 86 -10.45 6.28 -1.40
CA VAL A 86 -9.10 6.53 -0.86
C VAL A 86 -9.12 6.79 0.65
N GLU A 87 -10.13 7.47 1.18
CA GLU A 87 -10.35 7.66 2.63
C GLU A 87 -10.54 6.31 3.31
N LYS A 88 -11.37 5.44 2.73
CA LYS A 88 -11.63 4.10 3.27
C LYS A 88 -10.36 3.24 3.28
N MET A 89 -9.62 3.22 2.17
CA MET A 89 -8.33 2.52 2.07
C MET A 89 -7.38 3.02 3.16
N ARG A 90 -7.16 4.35 3.26
CA ARG A 90 -6.26 4.94 4.26
C ARG A 90 -6.62 4.51 5.68
N ASP A 91 -7.90 4.54 6.01
CA ASP A 91 -8.36 4.15 7.34
C ASP A 91 -8.09 2.66 7.61
N GLU A 92 -8.26 1.79 6.61
CA GLU A 92 -7.94 0.36 6.71
C GLU A 92 -6.43 0.11 6.85
N GLU A 93 -5.58 0.83 6.11
CA GLU A 93 -4.12 0.73 6.26
C GLU A 93 -3.65 1.10 7.67
N MET A 94 -4.25 2.13 8.27
CA MET A 94 -3.98 2.49 9.65
C MET A 94 -4.42 1.42 10.66
N HIS A 95 -5.37 0.55 10.30
CA HIS A 95 -5.72 -0.62 11.11
C HIS A 95 -4.78 -1.79 10.85
N HIS A 96 -4.31 -1.99 9.62
CA HIS A 96 -3.32 -3.00 9.24
C HIS A 96 -1.98 -2.78 9.97
N GLU A 97 -1.53 -1.53 10.05
CA GLU A 97 -0.35 -1.11 10.83
C GLU A 97 -0.46 -1.56 12.29
N LYS A 98 -1.53 -1.12 12.99
CA LYS A 98 -1.80 -1.53 14.37
C LYS A 98 -1.91 -3.03 14.53
N ALA A 99 -2.43 -3.69 13.50
CA ALA A 99 -2.59 -5.13 13.51
C ALA A 99 -1.24 -5.85 13.46
N ALA A 100 -0.32 -5.40 12.62
CA ALA A 100 1.05 -5.91 12.56
C ALA A 100 1.78 -5.69 13.89
N VAL A 101 1.68 -4.49 14.48
CA VAL A 101 2.25 -4.19 15.80
C VAL A 101 1.70 -5.14 16.88
N SER A 102 0.38 -5.32 16.91
CA SER A 102 -0.27 -6.22 17.87
C SER A 102 0.11 -7.69 17.67
N ALA A 103 0.46 -8.08 16.44
CA ALA A 103 0.94 -9.42 16.09
C ALA A 103 2.44 -9.64 16.40
N GLY A 104 3.14 -8.62 16.92
CA GLY A 104 4.56 -8.72 17.29
C GLY A 104 5.53 -8.20 16.24
N ALA A 105 5.11 -7.24 15.41
CA ALA A 105 6.00 -6.53 14.50
C ALA A 105 7.20 -5.96 15.25
N ARG A 106 8.38 -6.12 14.65
CA ARG A 106 9.60 -5.52 15.13
C ARG A 106 9.92 -4.28 14.32
N GLU A 107 10.10 -3.16 15.02
CA GLU A 107 10.43 -1.91 14.37
C GLU A 107 11.69 -2.03 13.50
N LEU A 108 11.55 -1.68 12.22
CA LEU A 108 12.66 -1.69 11.28
C LEU A 108 13.68 -0.58 11.58
N PRO A 109 14.98 -0.81 11.33
CA PRO A 109 15.98 0.26 11.45
C PRO A 109 15.65 1.45 10.57
N ALA A 110 15.90 2.67 11.06
CA ALA A 110 15.57 3.90 10.36
C ALA A 110 16.18 3.99 8.94
N LEU A 111 17.33 3.36 8.71
CA LEU A 111 17.93 3.28 7.37
C LEU A 111 17.06 2.47 6.40
N ILE A 112 16.48 1.35 6.86
CA ILE A 112 15.60 0.52 6.04
C ILE A 112 14.29 1.25 5.73
N LYS A 113 13.68 1.90 6.73
CA LYS A 113 12.49 2.75 6.55
C LYS A 113 12.72 3.83 5.47
N LYS A 114 13.89 4.48 5.50
CA LYS A 114 14.29 5.45 4.46
C LYS A 114 14.44 4.83 3.07
N LEU A 115 15.06 3.65 2.96
CA LEU A 115 15.20 2.94 1.69
C LEU A 115 13.84 2.55 1.11
N MET A 116 12.93 2.03 1.95
CA MET A 116 11.56 1.72 1.56
C MET A 116 10.85 2.97 1.02
N ARG A 117 10.99 4.12 1.68
CA ARG A 117 10.40 5.38 1.22
C ARG A 117 10.96 5.84 -0.13
N CYS A 118 12.27 5.72 -0.34
CA CYS A 118 12.87 6.01 -1.64
C CYS A 118 12.34 5.08 -2.73
N HIS A 119 12.22 3.78 -2.43
CA HIS A 119 11.68 2.78 -3.35
C HIS A 119 10.22 3.09 -3.71
N ALA A 120 9.38 3.37 -2.71
CA ALA A 120 7.98 3.78 -2.91
C ALA A 120 7.88 5.04 -3.79
N ALA A 121 8.69 6.07 -3.52
CA ALA A 121 8.71 7.29 -4.32
C ALA A 121 9.05 7.03 -5.80
N VAL A 122 10.04 6.15 -6.06
CA VAL A 122 10.38 5.73 -7.43
C VAL A 122 9.19 5.02 -8.08
N MET A 123 8.59 4.04 -7.40
CA MET A 123 7.42 3.31 -7.93
C MET A 123 6.28 4.25 -8.29
N THR A 124 5.88 5.13 -7.38
CA THR A 124 4.75 6.06 -7.59
C THR A 124 5.04 7.08 -8.69
N THR A 125 6.30 7.50 -8.82
CA THR A 125 6.69 8.46 -9.87
C THR A 125 6.67 7.77 -11.23
N VAL A 126 7.26 6.58 -11.34
CA VAL A 126 7.31 5.84 -12.61
C VAL A 126 5.91 5.44 -13.07
N ALA A 127 5.05 4.99 -12.16
CA ALA A 127 3.65 4.64 -12.45
C ALA A 127 2.81 5.83 -12.95
N TYR A 128 3.18 7.06 -12.58
CA TYR A 128 2.48 8.26 -13.09
C TYR A 128 2.80 8.55 -14.56
N PHE A 129 3.98 8.13 -15.05
CA PHE A 129 4.43 8.42 -16.41
C PHE A 129 4.25 7.25 -17.40
N ILE A 130 3.94 6.03 -16.92
CA ILE A 130 3.89 4.78 -17.69
C ILE A 130 2.58 4.02 -17.47
#